data_AF-K0ZVZ7-F1
#
_entry.id   AF-K0ZVZ7-F1
#
_cell.length_a   1.000
_cell.length_b   1.000
_cell.length_c   1.000
_cell.angle_alpha   90.00
_cell.angle_beta   90.00
_cell.angle_gamma   90.00
#
_symmetry.space_group_name_H-M   'P 1'
#
loop_
_entity.id
_entity.type
_entity.pdbx_description
1 polymer ?
#
loop_
_entity_poly.entity_id
_entity_poly.type
_entity_poly.pdbx_seq_one_letter_code
_entity_poly.pdbx_strand_id
1 'polypeptide(L)' 'MEKILLNNLDQTEFFINKAIGWALRDYSKTNPEWVASFIEKNRERMAELSIREASKYL' A
#
# COMPACT_ATOMS: atom_id res chain seq x y z
N MET A 1 -5.40 7.82 7.84
CA MET A 1 -4.66 6.66 7.29
C MET A 1 -3.71 7.10 6.18
N GLU A 2 -4.21 7.72 5.11
CA GLU A 2 -3.42 8.14 3.95
C GLU A 2 -2.14 8.92 4.27
N LYS A 3 -2.19 9.92 5.16
CA LYS A 3 -1.01 10.73 5.54
C LYS A 3 0.15 9.90 6.11
N ILE A 4 -0.14 8.84 6.87
CA ILE A 4 0.90 7.97 7.44
C ILE A 4 1.53 7.13 6.33
N LEU A 5 0.73 6.61 5.40
CA LEU A 5 1.23 5.83 4.26
C LEU A 5 2.13 6.69 3.38
N LEU A 6 1.68 7.89 3.00
CA LEU A 6 2.42 8.83 2.16
C LEU A 6 3.80 9.22 2.74
N ASN A 7 3.88 9.39 4.07
CA ASN A 7 5.13 9.73 4.75
C ASN A 7 6.14 8.56 4.79
N ASN A 8 5.67 7.33 4.58
CA ASN A 8 6.49 6.13 4.60
C ASN A 8 6.62 5.48 3.20
N LEU A 9 6.24 6.20 2.14
CA LEU A 9 6.62 5.83 0.79
C LEU A 9 8.13 6.08 0.58
N ASP A 10 8.72 5.45 -0.43
CA ASP A 10 10.16 5.50 -0.75
C ASP A 10 11.09 4.89 0.33
N GLN A 11 10.54 4.09 1.25
CA GLN A 11 11.32 3.40 2.28
C GLN A 11 11.96 2.12 1.73
N THR A 12 13.20 1.85 2.13
CA THR A 12 13.91 0.59 1.78
C THR A 12 13.73 -0.50 2.83
N GLU A 13 13.17 -0.16 3.99
CA GLU A 13 13.10 -1.05 5.15
C GLU A 13 11.99 -2.10 4.98
N PHE A 14 12.38 -3.38 5.01
CA PHE A 14 11.51 -4.51 4.67
C PHE A 14 10.21 -4.54 5.50
N PHE A 15 10.30 -4.36 6.82
CA PHE A 15 9.14 -4.46 7.71
C PHE A 15 8.16 -3.28 7.54
N ILE A 16 8.65 -2.09 7.18
CA ILE A 16 7.80 -0.93 6.89
C ILE A 16 7.00 -1.19 5.62
N ASN A 17 7.67 -1.64 4.55
CA ASN A 17 7.02 -1.97 3.28
C ASN A 17 5.99 -3.09 3.43
N LYS A 18 6.29 -4.10 4.25
CA LYS A 18 5.34 -5.17 4.58
C LYS A 18 4.13 -4.67 5.37
N ALA A 19 4.35 -3.81 6.37
CA ALA A 19 3.26 -3.22 7.14
C ALA A 19 2.32 -2.37 6.27
N ILE A 20 2.87 -1.60 5.33
CA ILE A 20 2.09 -0.84 4.33
C ILE A 20 1.22 -1.78 3.50
N GLY A 21 1.81 -2.86 2.96
CA GLY A 21 1.10 -3.85 2.15
C GLY A 21 -0.06 -4.49 2.90
N TRP A 22 0.17 -4.91 4.15
CA TRP A 22 -0.86 -5.50 5.00
C TRP A 22 -1.97 -4.52 5.39
N ALA A 23 -1.63 -3.28 5.73
CA ALA A 23 -2.61 -2.26 6.07
C ALA A 23 -3.55 -1.95 4.88
N LEU A 24 -2.99 -1.84 3.67
CA LEU A 24 -3.78 -1.63 2.46
C LEU A 24 -4.65 -2.85 2.11
N ARG A 25 -4.09 -4.06 2.24
CA ARG A 25 -4.82 -5.31 2.00
C ARG A 25 -5.97 -5.52 2.98
N ASP A 26 -5.81 -5.12 4.24
CA ASP A 26 -6.90 -5.20 5.20
C ASP A 26 -7.99 -4.18 4.88
N TYR A 27 -7.59 -2.95 4.54
CA TYR A 27 -8.52 -1.89 4.17
C TYR A 27 -9.27 -2.15 2.86
N SER A 28 -8.71 -2.92 1.92
CA SER A 28 -9.40 -3.27 0.68
C SER A 28 -10.68 -4.09 0.89
N LYS A 29 -10.82 -4.76 2.03
CA LYS A 29 -12.08 -5.41 2.44
C LYS A 29 -13.21 -4.41 2.68
N THR A 30 -12.86 -3.17 3.01
CA THR A 30 -13.81 -2.08 3.29
C THR A 30 -14.00 -1.19 2.07
N ASN A 31 -12.92 -0.83 1.37
CA ASN A 31 -12.97 0.04 0.19
C ASN A 31 -11.91 -0.34 -0.85
N PRO A 32 -12.18 -1.32 -1.73
CA PRO A 32 -11.20 -1.82 -2.70
C PRO A 32 -10.88 -0.78 -3.78
N GLU A 33 -11.86 0.01 -4.22
CA GLU A 33 -11.66 1.06 -5.25
C GLU A 33 -10.69 2.14 -4.78
N TRP A 34 -10.80 2.57 -3.51
CA TRP A 34 -9.86 3.51 -2.93
C TRP A 34 -8.44 2.94 -2.86
N VAL A 35 -8.28 1.67 -2.48
CA VAL A 35 -6.96 1.03 -2.42
C VAL A 35 -6.34 0.91 -3.83
N ALA A 36 -7.13 0.49 -4.83
CA ALA A 36 -6.67 0.43 -6.21
C ALA A 36 -6.21 1.81 -6.72
N SER A 37 -7.00 2.85 -6.45
CA SER A 37 -6.67 4.23 -6.80
C SER A 37 -5.42 4.74 -6.06
N PHE A 38 -5.25 4.38 -4.78
CA PHE A 38 -4.07 4.74 -4.00
C PHE A 38 -2.80 4.08 -4.54
N ILE A 39 -2.86 2.79 -4.87
CA ILE A 39 -1.73 2.05 -5.47
C ILE A 39 -1.35 2.69 -6.80
N GLU A 40 -2.31 2.96 -7.67
CA GLU A 40 -2.01 3.50 -9.00
C GLU A 40 -1.40 4.89 -8.92
N LYS A 41 -1.95 5.76 -8.06
CA LYS A 41 -1.43 7.12 -7.86
C LYS A 41 -0.02 7.17 -7.28
N ASN A 42 0.37 6.16 -6.48
CA ASN A 42 1.64 6.17 -5.74
C ASN A 42 2.59 5.05 -6.18
N ARG A 43 2.29 4.36 -7.29
CA ARG A 43 2.97 3.13 -7.73
C ARG A 43 4.49 3.29 -7.79
N GLU A 44 4.96 4.39 -8.37
CA GLU A 44 6.39 4.67 -8.54
C GLU A 44 7.15 4.84 -7.21
N ARG A 45 6.45 5.20 -6.14
CA ARG A 45 7.00 5.46 -4.80
C ARG A 45 6.78 4.30 -3.83
N MET A 46 6.07 3.27 -4.26
CA MET A 46 5.79 2.09 -3.46
C MET A 46 6.79 0.98 -3.77
N ALA A 47 7.24 0.27 -2.74
CA ALA A 47 7.99 -0.96 -2.94
C ALA A 47 7.12 -2.01 -3.64
N GLU A 48 7.71 -2.78 -4.55
CA GLU A 48 7.00 -3.85 -5.27
C GLU A 48 6.34 -4.87 -4.32
N LEU A 49 6.99 -5.14 -3.18
CA LEU A 49 6.43 -5.99 -2.12
C LEU A 49 5.09 -5.44 -1.60
N SER A 50 5.04 -4.14 -1.28
CA SER A 50 3.84 -3.48 -0.77
C SER A 50 2.70 -3.53 -1.78
N ILE A 51 3.01 -3.31 -3.07
CA ILE A 51 2.03 -3.39 -4.16
C ILE A 51 1.46 -4.80 -4.25
N ARG A 52 2.33 -5.83 -4.32
CA ARG A 52 1.91 -7.24 -4.43
C ARG A 52 1.07 -7.69 -3.24
N GLU A 53 1.40 -7.25 -2.03
CA GLU A 53 0.61 -7.59 -0.85
C GLU A 53 -0.74 -6.85 -0.83
N ALA A 54 -0.75 -5.55 -1.14
CA ALA A 54 -1.94 -4.72 -1.14
C ALA A 54 -2.96 -5.14 -2.21
N SER A 55 -2.48 -5.57 -3.38
CA SER A 55 -3.33 -5.95 -4.53
C SER A 55 -3.81 -7.40 -4.50
N LYS A 56 -3.57 -8.16 -3.42
CA LYS A 56 -3.87 -9.59 -3.37
C LYS A 56 -5.36 -9.94 -3.53
N TYR A 57 -6.25 -8.99 -3.18
CA TYR A 57 -7.70 -9.17 -3.23
C TYR A 57 -8.40 -8.06 -4.04
N LEU A 58 -7.64 -7.32 -4.84
CA LEU A 58 -8.16 -6.32 -5.77
C LEU A 58 -8.38 -6.94 -7.15
#